data_AF-A0A8T3XJQ4-F1
#
_entry.id   AF-A0A8T3XJQ4-F1
#
_cell.length_a   1.000
_cell.length_b   1.000
_cell.length_c   1.000
_cell.angle_alpha   90.00
_cell.angle_beta   90.00
_cell.angle_gamma   90.00
#
_symmetry.space_group_name_H-M   'P 1'
#
loop_
_entity.id
_entity.type
_entity.pdbx_description
1 polymer ?
#
loop_
_entity_poly.entity_id
_entity_poly.type
_entity_poly.pdbx_seq_one_letter_code
_entity_poly.pdbx_strand_id
1 'polypeptide(L)'
;MEKKRRTSLFEKLLLIVGFFVLVIGYFFINKAFVSEGFVISWGFLQTVFLWLLMVIFIILLAIGEDIKEGILLEQLDELRELKEGLLKKKNR
;
A
#
# COMPACT_ATOMS: atom_id res chain seq x y z
N MET A 1 25.21 -3.55 5.83
CA MET A 1 24.38 -4.63 6.40
C MET A 1 22.98 -4.46 5.82
N GLU A 2 22.48 -5.44 5.08
CA GLU A 2 21.09 -5.44 4.61
C GLU A 2 20.16 -5.34 5.83
N LYS A 3 19.59 -4.15 6.07
CA LYS A 3 18.54 -3.97 7.07
C LYS A 3 17.36 -4.79 6.56
N LYS A 4 17.17 -5.97 7.16
CA LYS A 4 16.01 -6.84 6.96
C LYS A 4 14.74 -6.03 7.22
N ARG A 5 14.13 -5.50 6.16
CA ARG A 5 12.90 -4.71 6.22
C ARG A 5 11.85 -5.60 6.89
N ARG A 6 11.45 -5.25 8.11
CA ARG A 6 10.36 -5.97 8.78
C ARG A 6 9.11 -5.54 8.04
N THR A 7 8.44 -6.48 7.36
CA THR A 7 7.14 -6.22 6.75
C THR A 7 6.21 -5.64 7.81
N SER A 8 5.79 -4.40 7.57
CA SER A 8 4.95 -3.65 8.49
C SER A 8 3.60 -4.34 8.64
N LEU A 9 2.95 -4.17 9.79
CA LEU A 9 1.58 -4.64 9.96
C LEU A 9 0.63 -4.00 8.95
N PHE A 10 0.95 -2.77 8.53
CA PHE A 10 0.17 -2.03 7.55
C PHE A 10 0.42 -2.57 6.13
N GLU A 11 1.66 -2.77 5.69
CA GLU A 11 1.97 -3.47 4.43
C GLU A 11 1.24 -4.82 4.30
N LYS A 12 1.23 -5.63 5.37
CA LYS A 12 0.47 -6.90 5.41
C LYS A 12 -1.04 -6.71 5.29
N LEU A 13 -1.59 -5.71 5.98
CA LEU A 13 -3.01 -5.37 5.89
C LEU A 13 -3.37 -4.90 4.48
N LEU A 14 -2.51 -4.09 3.86
CA LEU A 14 -2.71 -3.52 2.54
C LEU A 14 -2.65 -4.60 1.45
N LEU A 15 -1.77 -5.59 1.59
CA LEU A 15 -1.77 -6.79 0.76
C LEU A 15 -3.06 -7.60 0.89
N ILE A 16 -3.56 -7.80 2.11
CA ILE A 16 -4.82 -8.52 2.35
C ILE A 16 -5.99 -7.75 1.71
N VAL A 17 -6.08 -6.44 1.96
CA VAL A 17 -7.13 -5.58 1.39
C VAL A 17 -7.05 -5.55 -0.13
N GLY A 18 -5.85 -5.39 -0.70
CA GLY A 18 -5.62 -5.43 -2.14
C GLY A 18 -6.07 -6.76 -2.77
N PHE A 19 -5.76 -7.88 -2.12
CA PHE A 19 -6.22 -9.19 -2.55
C PHE A 19 -7.75 -9.30 -2.54
N PHE A 20 -8.40 -8.85 -1.46
CA PHE A 20 -9.87 -8.83 -1.39
C PHE A 20 -10.49 -7.97 -2.49
N VAL A 21 -9.93 -6.78 -2.76
CA VAL A 21 -10.41 -5.89 -3.83
C VAL A 21 -10.31 -6.54 -5.20
N LEU A 22 -9.25 -7.33 -5.46
CA LEU A 22 -9.10 -8.06 -6.71
C LEU A 22 -10.17 -9.15 -6.87
N VAL A 23 -10.35 -9.99 -5.85
CA VAL A 23 -11.30 -11.11 -5.88
C VAL A 23 -12.75 -10.61 -5.93
N ILE A 24 -13.09 -9.69 -5.04
CA ILE A 24 -14.45 -9.13 -4.92
C ILE A 24 -14.78 -8.29 -6.16
N GLY A 25 -13.84 -7.47 -6.63
CA GLY A 25 -14.06 -6.66 -7.83
C GLY A 25 -14.28 -7.52 -9.07
N TYR A 26 -13.49 -8.57 -9.26
CA TYR A 26 -13.72 -9.54 -10.34
C TYR A 26 -15.10 -10.20 -10.23
N PHE A 27 -15.52 -10.60 -9.02
CA PHE A 27 -16.84 -11.18 -8.80
C PHE A 27 -17.98 -10.22 -9.18
N PHE A 28 -17.90 -8.96 -8.77
CA PHE A 28 -18.90 -7.95 -9.12
C PHE A 28 -18.92 -7.64 -10.62
N ILE A 29 -17.76 -7.54 -11.26
CA ILE A 29 -17.66 -7.33 -12.72
C ILE A 29 -18.33 -8.47 -13.48
N ASN A 30 -18.08 -9.73 -13.09
CA ASN A 30 -18.75 -10.88 -13.72
C ASN A 30 -20.25 -10.87 -13.48
N LYS A 31 -20.69 -10.52 -12.27
CA LYS A 31 -22.12 -10.40 -11.97
C LYS A 31 -22.79 -9.32 -12.82
N ALA A 32 -22.13 -8.17 -13.00
CA ALA A 32 -22.60 -7.10 -13.87
C ALA A 32 -22.68 -7.56 -15.33
N PHE A 33 -21.65 -8.27 -15.82
CA PHE A 33 -21.61 -8.81 -17.17
C PHE A 33 -22.76 -9.79 -17.46
N VAL A 34 -23.05 -10.69 -16.53
CA VAL A 34 -24.16 -11.65 -16.65
C VAL A 34 -25.50 -10.94 -16.57
N SER A 35 -25.65 -9.94 -15.67
CA SER A 35 -26.87 -9.17 -15.52
C SER A 35 -27.22 -8.34 -16.76
N GLU A 36 -26.22 -7.89 -17.51
CA GLU A 36 -26.40 -7.13 -18.75
C GLU A 36 -26.53 -8.03 -19.99
N GLY A 37 -26.68 -9.35 -19.80
CA GLY A 37 -26.93 -10.30 -20.88
C GLY A 37 -25.71 -10.59 -21.74
N PHE A 38 -24.51 -10.57 -21.15
CA PHE A 38 -23.23 -10.81 -21.83
C PHE A 38 -22.89 -9.76 -22.90
N VAL A 39 -23.56 -8.61 -22.87
CA VAL A 39 -23.26 -7.48 -23.75
C VAL A 39 -22.23 -6.60 -23.07
N ILE A 40 -21.23 -6.16 -23.82
CA ILE A 40 -20.30 -5.12 -23.36
C ILE A 40 -21.05 -3.79 -23.40
N SER A 41 -21.70 -3.43 -22.31
CA SER A 41 -22.33 -2.12 -22.18
C SER A 41 -21.31 -1.04 -21.81
N TRP A 42 -21.71 0.21 -21.98
CA TRP A 42 -20.93 1.35 -21.49
C TRP A 42 -20.74 1.33 -19.97
N GLY A 43 -21.76 0.86 -19.23
CA GLY A 43 -21.71 0.70 -17.78
C GLY A 43 -20.70 -0.35 -17.35
N PHE A 44 -20.63 -1.46 -18.08
CA PHE A 44 -19.61 -2.50 -17.86
C PHE A 44 -18.19 -1.93 -18.07
N LEU A 45 -17.96 -1.21 -19.17
CA LEU A 45 -16.65 -0.60 -19.45
C LEU A 45 -16.25 0.38 -18.33
N GLN A 46 -17.17 1.24 -17.90
CA GLN A 46 -16.94 2.17 -16.79
C GLN A 46 -16.61 1.44 -15.49
N THR A 47 -17.32 0.34 -15.19
CA THR A 47 -17.11 -0.45 -13.96
C THR A 47 -15.73 -1.09 -13.95
N VAL A 48 -15.31 -1.70 -15.07
CA VAL A 48 -13.97 -2.29 -15.21
C VAL A 48 -12.90 -1.20 -15.10
N PHE A 49 -13.11 -0.05 -15.73
CA PHE A 49 -12.16 1.07 -15.68
C PHE A 49 -11.99 1.60 -14.25
N LEU A 50 -13.09 1.83 -13.52
CA LEU A 50 -13.04 2.28 -12.12
C LEU A 50 -12.40 1.24 -11.21
N TRP A 51 -12.63 -0.05 -11.44
CA TRP A 51 -11.98 -1.12 -10.70
C TRP A 51 -10.47 -1.12 -10.91
N LEU A 52 -10.00 -1.02 -12.16
CA LEU A 52 -8.57 -0.90 -12.47
C LEU A 52 -7.96 0.34 -11.83
N LEU A 53 -8.68 1.46 -11.85
CA LEU A 53 -8.24 2.71 -11.22
C LEU A 53 -8.08 2.54 -9.70
N MET A 54 -9.00 1.82 -9.03
CA MET A 54 -8.81 1.49 -7.62
C MET A 54 -7.57 0.64 -7.37
N VAL A 55 -7.30 -0.36 -8.22
CA VAL A 55 -6.08 -1.19 -8.10
C VAL A 55 -4.83 -0.32 -8.19
N ILE A 56 -4.80 0.65 -9.10
CA ILE A 56 -3.70 1.62 -9.22
C ILE A 56 -3.54 2.42 -7.93
N PHE A 57 -4.62 2.92 -7.34
CA PHE A 57 -4.53 3.65 -6.06
C PHE A 57 -4.00 2.81 -4.92
N ILE A 58 -4.37 1.53 -4.83
CA ILE A 58 -3.82 0.62 -3.82
C ILE A 58 -2.31 0.47 -3.98
N ILE A 59 -1.82 0.34 -5.21
CA ILE A 59 -0.38 0.27 -5.50
C ILE A 59 0.31 1.59 -5.10
N LEU A 60 -0.28 2.74 -5.44
CA LEU A 60 0.26 4.05 -5.06
C LEU A 60 0.32 4.24 -3.54
N LEU A 61 -0.69 3.75 -2.81
CA LEU A 61 -0.70 3.78 -1.35
C LEU A 61 0.40 2.90 -0.76
N ALA A 62 0.64 1.71 -1.32
CA ALA A 62 1.73 0.84 -0.89
C ALA A 62 3.09 1.54 -1.06
N ILE A 63 3.32 2.17 -2.22
CA ILE A 63 4.57 2.91 -2.48
C ILE A 63 4.70 4.12 -1.55
N GLY A 64 3.60 4.84 -1.30
CA GLY A 64 3.61 6.00 -0.41
C GLY A 64 3.92 5.64 1.04
N GLU A 65 3.42 4.50 1.51
CA GLU A 65 3.77 3.95 2.82
C GLU A 65 5.25 3.60 2.90
N ASP A 66 5.78 2.90 1.90
CA ASP A 66 7.19 2.51 1.84
C ASP A 66 8.13 3.72 1.95
N ILE A 67 7.81 4.80 1.24
CA ILE A 67 8.57 6.06 1.28
C ILE A 67 8.49 6.67 2.69
N LYS A 68 7.30 6.70 3.29
CA LYS A 68 7.08 7.27 4.62
C LYS A 68 7.84 6.49 5.70
N GLU A 69 7.82 5.15 5.67
CA GLU A 69 8.60 4.32 6.60
C GLU A 69 10.10 4.54 6.42
N GLY A 70 10.58 4.70 5.18
CA GLY A 70 11.96 5.03 4.87
C GLY A 70 12.44 6.31 5.57
N ILE A 71 11.67 7.40 5.42
CA ILE A 71 12.01 8.71 6.03
C ILE A 71 11.99 8.62 7.56
N LEU A 72 11.03 7.91 8.14
CA LEU A 72 10.90 7.76 9.60
C LEU A 72 12.09 7.02 10.22
N LEU A 73 12.59 5.97 9.55
CA LEU A 73 13.75 5.23 10.01
C LEU A 73 15.03 6.09 9.96
N GLU A 74 15.16 6.92 8.93
CA GLU A 74 16.30 7.83 8.78
C GLU A 74 16.32 8.87 9.90
N GLN A 75 15.17 9.49 10.21
CA GLN A 75 15.04 10.44 11.32
C GLN A 75 15.30 9.80 12.69
N LEU A 76 14.87 8.56 12.90
CA LEU A 76 15.12 7.82 14.14
C LEU A 76 16.60 7.53 14.37
N ASP A 77 17.32 7.17 13.30
CA ASP A 77 18.76 6.94 13.37
C ASP A 77 19.51 8.26 13.65
N GLU A 78 19.15 9.36 12.99
CA GLU A 78 19.72 10.69 13.28
C GLU A 78 19.50 11.12 14.73
N LEU A 79 18.28 10.94 15.27
CA LEU A 79 17.95 11.25 16.66
C LEU A 79 18.75 10.39 17.65
N ARG A 80 18.98 9.12 17.30
CA ARG A 80 19.76 8.20 18.12
C ARG A 80 21.23 8.63 18.16
N GLU A 81 21.82 8.95 17.02
CA GLU A 81 23.19 9.45 16.93
C GLU A 81 23.36 10.75 17.72
N LEU A 82 22.39 11.68 17.61
CA LEU A 82 22.39 12.92 18.37
C LEU A 82 22.35 12.67 19.90
N LYS A 83 21.50 11.73 20.34
CA LYS A 83 21.39 11.35 21.76
C LYS A 83 22.70 10.74 22.28
N GLU A 84 23.32 9.84 21.51
CA GLU A 84 24.59 9.22 21.88
C GLU A 84 25.73 10.26 21.96
N GLY A 85 25.77 11.23 21.05
CA GLY A 85 26.70 12.36 21.09
C GLY A 85 26.52 13.25 22.32
N LEU A 86 25.28 13.55 22.70
CA LEU A 86 24.96 14.32 23.91
C LEU A 86 25.33 13.57 25.19
N LEU A 87 25.08 12.27 25.27
CA LEU A 87 25.48 11.43 26.42
C LEU A 87 27.00 11.35 26.57
N LYS A 88 27.75 11.24 25.46
CA LYS A 88 29.22 11.30 25.49
C LYS A 88 29.76 12.64 25.96
N LYS A 89 29.10 13.75 25.60
CA LYS A 89 29.50 15.10 26.03
C LYS A 89 29.20 15.37 27.51
N LYS A 90 28.18 14.73 28.09
CA LYS A 90 27.82 14.87 29.51
C LYS A 90 28.74 14.09 30.47
N ASN A 91 29.39 13.03 29.99
CA ASN A 91 30.33 12.21 30.77
C ASN A 91 31.80 12.68 30.69
N ARG A 92 32.07 13.83 30.06
CA ARG A 92 33.35 14.54 30.08
C ARG A 92 33.18 15.85 30.85
#